data_AF-A0A7C3NCY5-F1
#
_entry.id   AF-A0A7C3NCY5-F1
#
_cell.length_a   1.000
_cell.length_b   1.000
_cell.length_c   1.000
_cell.angle_alpha   90.00
_cell.angle_beta   90.00
_cell.angle_gamma   90.00
#
_symmetry.space_group_name_H-M   'P 1'
#
loop_
_entity.id
_entity.type
_entity.pdbx_description
1 polymer ?
#
loop_
_entity_poly.entity_id
_entity_poly.type
_entity_poly.pdbx_seq_one_letter_code
_entity_poly.pdbx_strand_id
1 'polypeptide(L)'
;KVGGTTWIIGTPQAGEDYFFSAGFDEQGHPARLALTQVPEPFAVRLKAKAAQLKIEVFEIPPERLHAPAGQADLPLFDDIIILGADPDAIEAASPHLADFGIVALMATEPLPRPVQVDIGRVHYNRWTYVGGPGPDIARAYSDHPVQAELKPRGKSWFIGAGGPMGQMHVQRAIRLAQPPATILCTARTSHRLQALEESFAEEARSRNIEFICLSLDDEQYEARVAAIAGEGFDDIIVLAPSTTAIADAAAYLALGGLMNVFAGLTRGTMVPLDLSVVYRKQVRFIGHTASTIEDLAQMLHQTEAGELSPNRSVKAIGSLKAAREGLMAVRDAVYPGKVVIFPQVKDFPLTPLAELKDKLPSVYAKLKDGREWTVEAEEEFLALMLPEEKQ
;
A
#
# COMPACT_ATOMS: atom_id res chain seq x y z
N LYS A 1 -10.06 -19.07 2.15
CA LYS A 1 -8.90 -19.71 2.84
C LYS A 1 -9.28 -21.10 3.40
N VAL A 2 -8.35 -22.07 3.50
CA VAL A 2 -8.60 -23.37 4.17
C VAL A 2 -9.06 -23.15 5.62
N GLY A 3 -10.22 -23.71 5.96
CA GLY A 3 -10.81 -23.56 7.29
C GLY A 3 -11.43 -22.19 7.57
N GLY A 4 -11.44 -21.28 6.60
CA GLY A 4 -12.05 -19.96 6.72
C GLY A 4 -13.56 -19.98 6.54
N THR A 5 -14.16 -18.78 6.58
CA THR A 5 -15.59 -18.55 6.32
C THR A 5 -15.75 -17.74 5.03
N THR A 6 -16.50 -18.28 4.07
CA THR A 6 -16.80 -17.60 2.79
C THR A 6 -18.26 -17.18 2.78
N TRP A 7 -18.55 -15.98 2.26
CA TRP A 7 -19.90 -15.50 1.99
C TRP A 7 -20.09 -15.26 0.50
N ILE A 8 -21.14 -15.84 -0.09
CA ILE A 8 -21.52 -15.60 -1.49
C ILE A 8 -22.85 -14.86 -1.51
N ILE A 9 -22.85 -13.72 -2.21
CA ILE A 9 -23.97 -12.80 -2.33
C ILE A 9 -24.35 -12.71 -3.81
N GLY A 10 -25.56 -13.15 -4.15
CA GLY A 10 -26.15 -12.87 -5.45
C GLY A 10 -26.86 -11.52 -5.47
N THR A 11 -26.81 -10.85 -6.62
CA THR A 11 -27.57 -9.62 -6.88
C THR A 11 -28.56 -9.87 -8.03
N PRO A 12 -29.51 -8.95 -8.30
CA PRO A 12 -30.39 -9.06 -9.45
C PRO A 12 -29.67 -9.11 -10.82
N GLN A 13 -28.40 -8.73 -10.89
CA GLN A 13 -27.59 -8.78 -12.11
C GLN A 13 -26.74 -10.07 -12.22
N ALA A 14 -26.83 -10.99 -11.26
CA ALA A 14 -26.06 -12.22 -11.25
C ALA A 14 -26.46 -13.16 -12.41
N GLY A 15 -25.47 -13.72 -13.11
CA GLY A 15 -25.69 -14.85 -14.01
C GLY A 15 -25.95 -16.17 -13.26
N GLU A 16 -26.35 -17.23 -13.95
CA GLU A 16 -26.70 -18.53 -13.32
C GLU A 16 -25.57 -19.58 -13.38
N ASP A 17 -24.58 -19.36 -14.24
CA ASP A 17 -23.60 -20.38 -14.64
C ASP A 17 -22.30 -20.34 -13.83
N TYR A 18 -22.27 -19.61 -12.71
CA TYR A 18 -21.06 -19.52 -11.89
C TYR A 18 -20.59 -20.90 -11.37
N PHE A 19 -19.28 -21.06 -11.28
CA PHE A 19 -18.63 -22.24 -10.71
C PHE A 19 -17.24 -21.90 -10.14
N PHE A 20 -16.61 -22.88 -9.51
CA PHE A 20 -15.21 -22.82 -9.08
C PHE A 20 -14.41 -23.92 -9.78
N SER A 21 -13.36 -23.55 -10.53
CA SER A 21 -12.41 -24.54 -11.06
C SER A 21 -11.39 -25.03 -10.02
N ALA A 22 -11.16 -24.27 -8.95
CA ALA A 22 -10.24 -24.57 -7.87
C ALA A 22 -10.67 -23.88 -6.57
N GLY A 23 -10.14 -24.33 -5.42
CA GLY A 23 -10.33 -23.66 -4.12
C GLY A 23 -11.71 -23.89 -3.49
N PHE A 24 -12.50 -24.78 -4.09
CA PHE A 24 -13.72 -25.35 -3.52
C PHE A 24 -13.76 -26.87 -3.80
N ASP A 25 -12.67 -27.53 -3.41
CA ASP A 25 -12.37 -28.94 -3.67
C ASP A 25 -11.63 -29.56 -2.46
N GLU A 26 -11.16 -30.82 -2.58
CA GLU A 26 -10.47 -31.51 -1.48
C GLU A 26 -9.10 -30.91 -1.12
N GLN A 27 -8.47 -30.15 -2.02
CA GLN A 27 -7.18 -29.52 -1.79
C GLN A 27 -7.32 -28.21 -1.02
N GLY A 28 -8.45 -27.51 -1.18
CA GLY A 28 -8.76 -26.32 -0.42
C GLY A 28 -10.22 -25.94 -0.49
N HIS A 29 -10.82 -25.68 0.67
CA HIS A 29 -12.17 -25.18 0.81
C HIS A 29 -12.36 -24.44 2.15
N PRO A 30 -13.35 -23.53 2.28
CA PRO A 30 -13.69 -22.95 3.57
C PRO A 30 -14.30 -24.01 4.49
N ALA A 31 -14.24 -23.78 5.81
CA ALA A 31 -14.98 -24.60 6.78
C ALA A 31 -16.48 -24.24 6.78
N ARG A 32 -16.80 -22.98 6.46
CA ARG A 32 -18.16 -22.44 6.53
C ARG A 32 -18.50 -21.62 5.28
N LEU A 33 -19.72 -21.77 4.79
CA LEU A 33 -20.24 -21.11 3.60
C LEU A 33 -21.58 -20.43 3.93
N ALA A 34 -21.59 -19.10 3.88
CA ALA A 34 -22.79 -18.30 3.94
C ALA A 34 -23.32 -18.01 2.53
N LEU A 35 -24.63 -18.10 2.34
CA LEU A 35 -25.31 -17.78 1.08
C LEU A 35 -26.35 -16.68 1.30
N THR A 36 -26.42 -15.72 0.38
CA THR A 36 -27.47 -14.70 0.32
C THR A 36 -27.88 -14.50 -1.12
N GLN A 37 -29.15 -14.77 -1.46
CA GLN A 37 -29.71 -14.55 -2.81
C GLN A 37 -28.89 -15.16 -3.96
N VAL A 38 -28.15 -16.24 -3.70
CA VAL A 38 -27.34 -16.90 -4.72
C VAL A 38 -28.26 -17.53 -5.76
N PRO A 39 -28.00 -17.40 -7.08
CA PRO A 39 -28.81 -18.01 -8.12
C PRO A 39 -29.05 -19.50 -7.87
N GLU A 40 -30.31 -19.92 -7.93
CA GLU A 40 -30.74 -21.26 -7.47
C GLU A 40 -29.93 -22.41 -8.12
N PRO A 41 -29.66 -22.43 -9.44
CA PRO A 41 -28.83 -23.48 -10.04
C PRO A 41 -27.42 -23.54 -9.43
N PHE A 42 -26.83 -22.40 -9.09
CA PHE A 42 -25.52 -22.33 -8.47
C PHE A 42 -25.58 -22.72 -6.99
N ALA A 43 -26.58 -22.25 -6.25
CA ALA A 43 -26.78 -22.59 -4.84
C ALA A 43 -26.94 -24.10 -4.62
N VAL A 44 -27.69 -24.79 -5.50
CA VAL A 44 -27.84 -26.25 -5.47
C VAL A 44 -26.49 -26.96 -5.66
N ARG A 45 -25.69 -26.53 -6.65
CA ARG A 45 -24.34 -27.10 -6.88
C ARG A 45 -23.42 -26.87 -5.68
N LEU A 46 -23.44 -25.67 -5.10
CA LEU A 46 -22.65 -25.33 -3.91
C LEU A 46 -23.02 -26.19 -2.72
N LYS A 47 -24.31 -26.34 -2.40
CA LYS A 47 -24.80 -27.16 -1.27
C LYS A 47 -24.43 -28.63 -1.44
N ALA A 48 -24.57 -29.18 -2.66
CA ALA A 48 -24.19 -30.56 -2.95
C ALA A 48 -22.68 -30.79 -2.75
N LYS A 49 -21.84 -29.88 -3.25
CA LYS A 49 -20.39 -29.97 -3.10
C LYS A 49 -19.94 -29.72 -1.66
N ALA A 50 -20.57 -28.78 -0.96
CA ALA A 50 -20.34 -28.50 0.46
C ALA A 50 -20.62 -29.72 1.34
N ALA A 51 -21.70 -30.47 1.07
CA ALA A 51 -22.00 -31.72 1.78
C ALA A 51 -20.92 -32.79 1.59
N GLN A 52 -20.38 -32.91 0.37
CA GLN A 52 -19.26 -33.84 0.09
C GLN A 52 -17.99 -33.44 0.85
N LEU A 53 -17.70 -32.13 0.90
CA LEU A 53 -16.51 -31.57 1.55
C LEU A 53 -16.69 -31.30 3.05
N LYS A 54 -17.85 -31.64 3.63
CA LYS A 54 -18.21 -31.38 5.04
C LYS A 54 -18.10 -29.90 5.45
N ILE A 55 -18.50 -29.01 4.56
CA ILE A 55 -18.57 -27.55 4.80
C ILE A 55 -19.90 -27.23 5.47
N GLU A 56 -19.86 -26.45 6.55
CA GLU A 56 -21.07 -25.94 7.20
C GLU A 56 -21.72 -24.87 6.30
N VAL A 57 -22.94 -25.10 5.83
CA VAL A 57 -23.68 -24.12 5.01
C VAL A 57 -24.78 -23.47 5.85
N PHE A 58 -24.88 -22.15 5.79
CA PHE A 58 -25.97 -21.39 6.40
C PHE A 58 -26.43 -20.26 5.48
N GLU A 59 -27.70 -19.88 5.62
CA GLU A 59 -28.31 -18.80 4.83
C GLU A 59 -28.31 -17.51 5.64
N ILE A 60 -27.93 -16.40 4.99
CA ILE A 60 -28.08 -15.05 5.53
C ILE A 60 -29.21 -14.37 4.76
N PRO A 61 -30.32 -14.04 5.43
CA PRO A 61 -31.45 -13.38 4.78
C PRO A 61 -31.07 -12.00 4.19
N PRO A 62 -31.65 -11.60 3.04
CA PRO A 62 -31.41 -10.31 2.38
C PRO A 62 -31.48 -9.09 3.31
N GLU A 63 -32.45 -9.09 4.22
CA GLU A 63 -32.70 -8.01 5.17
C GLU A 63 -31.54 -7.81 6.16
N ARG A 64 -30.73 -8.85 6.40
CA ARG A 64 -29.54 -8.76 7.26
C ARG A 64 -28.33 -8.17 6.54
N LEU A 65 -28.23 -8.32 5.22
CA LEU A 65 -27.14 -7.72 4.44
C LEU A 65 -27.16 -6.20 4.60
N HIS A 66 -28.34 -5.58 4.47
CA HIS A 66 -28.49 -4.13 4.56
C HIS A 66 -28.84 -3.63 5.98
N ALA A 67 -28.71 -4.48 7.00
CA ALA A 67 -28.98 -4.08 8.37
C ALA A 67 -27.92 -3.06 8.84
N PRO A 68 -28.29 -2.07 9.67
CA PRO A 68 -27.33 -1.10 10.20
C PRO A 68 -26.15 -1.78 10.90
N ALA A 69 -24.96 -1.19 10.78
CA ALA A 69 -23.75 -1.68 11.42
C ALA A 69 -23.97 -1.88 12.94
N GLY A 70 -23.64 -3.08 13.44
CA GLY A 70 -23.86 -3.48 14.84
C GLY A 70 -25.23 -4.10 15.15
N GLN A 71 -26.17 -4.13 14.20
CA GLN A 71 -27.48 -4.78 14.34
C GLN A 71 -27.61 -6.06 13.50
N ALA A 72 -26.70 -6.30 12.56
CA ALA A 72 -26.74 -7.49 11.69
C ALA A 72 -26.35 -8.80 12.42
N ASP A 73 -25.59 -8.70 13.51
CA ASP A 73 -24.99 -9.83 14.26
C ASP A 73 -24.42 -10.92 13.32
N LEU A 74 -23.64 -10.48 12.33
CA LEU A 74 -22.99 -11.36 11.36
C LEU A 74 -21.54 -11.62 11.78
N PRO A 75 -21.04 -12.85 11.58
CA PRO A 75 -19.62 -13.14 11.76
C PRO A 75 -18.77 -12.35 10.75
N LEU A 76 -17.45 -12.33 10.97
CA LEU A 76 -16.52 -11.85 9.97
C LEU A 76 -16.21 -12.96 8.95
N PHE A 77 -15.97 -12.58 7.71
CA PHE A 77 -15.70 -13.48 6.58
C PHE A 77 -14.29 -13.29 6.05
N ASP A 78 -13.59 -14.40 5.79
CA ASP A 78 -12.27 -14.37 5.12
C ASP A 78 -12.41 -14.02 3.64
N ASP A 79 -13.51 -14.47 3.01
CA ASP A 79 -13.80 -14.25 1.60
C ASP A 79 -15.25 -13.80 1.44
N ILE A 80 -15.49 -12.68 0.77
CA ILE A 80 -16.82 -12.21 0.38
C ILE A 80 -16.88 -12.16 -1.15
N ILE A 81 -17.78 -12.92 -1.76
CA ILE A 81 -17.94 -13.02 -3.20
C ILE A 81 -19.27 -12.39 -3.58
N ILE A 82 -19.23 -11.38 -4.45
CA ILE A 82 -20.42 -10.63 -4.90
C ILE A 82 -20.62 -10.90 -6.39
N LEU A 83 -21.79 -11.43 -6.73
CA LEU A 83 -22.17 -11.80 -8.09
C LEU A 83 -23.03 -10.69 -8.69
N GLY A 84 -22.44 -9.86 -9.53
CA GLY A 84 -23.08 -8.71 -10.18
C GLY A 84 -22.46 -7.37 -9.78
N ALA A 85 -22.73 -6.35 -10.61
CA ALA A 85 -22.26 -4.97 -10.41
C ALA A 85 -23.23 -4.17 -9.53
N ASP A 86 -23.20 -4.41 -8.22
CA ASP A 86 -24.08 -3.75 -7.25
C ASP A 86 -23.29 -3.00 -6.15
N PRO A 87 -23.20 -1.66 -6.22
CA PRO A 87 -22.52 -0.85 -5.21
C PRO A 87 -23.09 -1.00 -3.80
N ASP A 88 -24.41 -1.15 -3.67
CA ASP A 88 -25.08 -1.21 -2.36
C ASP A 88 -24.76 -2.53 -1.66
N ALA A 89 -24.72 -3.64 -2.42
CA ALA A 89 -24.27 -4.93 -1.91
C ALA A 89 -22.80 -4.90 -1.48
N ILE A 90 -21.93 -4.25 -2.25
CA ILE A 90 -20.49 -4.11 -1.92
C ILE A 90 -20.31 -3.31 -0.63
N GLU A 91 -20.94 -2.14 -0.52
CA GLU A 91 -20.84 -1.28 0.67
C GLU A 91 -21.44 -1.93 1.91
N ALA A 92 -22.52 -2.71 1.76
CA ALA A 92 -23.15 -3.43 2.85
C ALA A 92 -22.32 -4.63 3.34
N ALA A 93 -21.70 -5.38 2.43
CA ALA A 93 -20.97 -6.59 2.77
C ALA A 93 -19.54 -6.32 3.29
N SER A 94 -18.82 -5.36 2.69
CA SER A 94 -17.41 -5.11 2.98
C SER A 94 -17.09 -4.89 4.47
N PRO A 95 -17.93 -4.22 5.29
CA PRO A 95 -17.71 -4.09 6.74
C PRO A 95 -17.59 -5.41 7.51
N HIS A 96 -18.10 -6.51 6.96
CA HIS A 96 -18.04 -7.85 7.54
C HIS A 96 -16.80 -8.65 7.11
N LEU A 97 -15.87 -8.02 6.40
CA LEU A 97 -14.62 -8.67 6.00
C LEU A 97 -13.66 -8.78 7.19
N ALA A 98 -13.08 -9.96 7.38
CA ALA A 98 -12.07 -10.24 8.39
C ALA A 98 -10.74 -9.54 8.08
N ASP A 99 -9.80 -9.60 9.04
CA ASP A 99 -8.41 -9.23 8.76
C ASP A 99 -7.84 -10.15 7.67
N PHE A 100 -7.09 -9.56 6.74
CA PHE A 100 -6.55 -10.22 5.54
C PHE A 100 -7.61 -10.75 4.58
N GLY A 101 -8.87 -10.34 4.74
CA GLY A 101 -9.95 -10.85 3.91
C GLY A 101 -9.95 -10.28 2.49
N ILE A 102 -10.61 -11.01 1.59
CA ILE A 102 -10.71 -10.70 0.18
C ILE A 102 -12.17 -10.50 -0.22
N VAL A 103 -12.45 -9.40 -0.92
CA VAL A 103 -13.70 -9.20 -1.65
C VAL A 103 -13.47 -9.57 -3.12
N ALA A 104 -14.21 -10.53 -3.64
CA ALA A 104 -14.19 -10.93 -5.05
C ALA A 104 -15.46 -10.45 -5.76
N LEU A 105 -15.28 -9.65 -6.82
CA LEU A 105 -16.35 -9.05 -7.60
C LEU A 105 -16.48 -9.76 -8.95
N MET A 106 -17.66 -10.30 -9.23
CA MET A 106 -17.95 -11.03 -10.46
C MET A 106 -18.94 -10.24 -11.32
N ALA A 107 -18.44 -9.51 -12.32
CA ALA A 107 -19.27 -8.64 -13.16
C ALA A 107 -18.62 -8.33 -14.51
N THR A 108 -19.44 -7.94 -15.49
CA THR A 108 -18.99 -7.44 -16.81
C THR A 108 -19.37 -5.98 -17.01
N GLU A 109 -20.56 -5.61 -16.55
CA GLU A 109 -21.09 -4.25 -16.63
C GLU A 109 -20.38 -3.31 -15.66
N PRO A 110 -20.23 -2.01 -15.97
CA PRO A 110 -19.68 -1.05 -15.02
C PRO A 110 -20.65 -0.82 -13.85
N LEU A 111 -20.11 -0.52 -12.67
CA LEU A 111 -20.89 -0.05 -11.54
C LEU A 111 -21.61 1.26 -11.91
N PRO A 112 -22.86 1.46 -11.48
CA PRO A 112 -23.62 2.68 -11.77
C PRO A 112 -23.08 3.91 -11.02
N ARG A 113 -22.25 3.71 -9.99
CA ARG A 113 -21.59 4.76 -9.21
C ARG A 113 -20.31 4.21 -8.54
N PRO A 114 -19.38 5.09 -8.14
CA PRO A 114 -18.29 4.72 -7.23
C PRO A 114 -18.80 4.15 -5.92
N VAL A 115 -18.00 3.26 -5.32
CA VAL A 115 -18.23 2.59 -4.05
C VAL A 115 -17.40 3.28 -2.96
N GLN A 116 -17.98 3.46 -1.77
CA GLN A 116 -17.26 3.87 -0.57
C GLN A 116 -16.42 2.71 -0.04
N VAL A 117 -15.10 2.81 -0.22
CA VAL A 117 -14.15 1.81 0.27
C VAL A 117 -13.45 2.32 1.53
N ASP A 118 -13.43 1.52 2.59
CA ASP A 118 -12.65 1.81 3.81
C ASP A 118 -11.16 1.61 3.51
N ILE A 119 -10.50 2.66 3.04
CA ILE A 119 -9.10 2.60 2.66
C ILE A 119 -8.18 2.44 3.88
N GLY A 120 -8.64 2.84 5.06
CA GLY A 120 -7.94 2.60 6.31
C GLY A 120 -7.84 1.10 6.61
N ARG A 121 -8.88 0.32 6.29
CA ARG A 121 -8.85 -1.15 6.41
C ARG A 121 -8.14 -1.83 5.25
N VAL A 122 -8.15 -1.28 4.04
CA VAL A 122 -7.21 -1.70 2.98
C VAL A 122 -5.76 -1.61 3.47
N HIS A 123 -5.40 -0.50 4.13
CA HIS A 123 -4.07 -0.30 4.70
C HIS A 123 -3.77 -1.21 5.89
N TYR A 124 -4.60 -1.18 6.95
CA TYR A 124 -4.28 -1.79 8.23
C TYR A 124 -4.78 -3.23 8.39
N ASN A 125 -5.88 -3.59 7.73
CA ASN A 125 -6.47 -4.93 7.77
C ASN A 125 -6.10 -5.74 6.53
N ARG A 126 -5.31 -5.16 5.60
CA ARG A 126 -4.87 -5.76 4.34
C ARG A 126 -6.03 -6.31 3.50
N TRP A 127 -7.16 -5.60 3.54
CA TRP A 127 -8.29 -5.92 2.67
C TRP A 127 -7.89 -5.79 1.22
N THR A 128 -8.27 -6.80 0.44
CA THR A 128 -7.96 -6.85 -0.99
C THR A 128 -9.23 -7.00 -1.79
N TYR A 129 -9.33 -6.25 -2.89
CA TYR A 129 -10.40 -6.40 -3.87
C TYR A 129 -9.86 -7.08 -5.11
N VAL A 130 -10.49 -8.19 -5.50
CA VAL A 130 -10.20 -8.95 -6.71
C VAL A 130 -11.46 -9.11 -7.54
N GLY A 131 -11.34 -9.54 -8.79
CA GLY A 131 -12.52 -9.68 -9.63
C GLY A 131 -12.21 -10.16 -11.04
N GLY A 132 -13.28 -10.52 -11.74
CA GLY A 132 -13.27 -10.91 -13.13
C GLY A 132 -14.68 -11.02 -13.71
N PRO A 133 -14.80 -11.28 -15.02
CA PRO A 133 -16.09 -11.38 -15.68
C PRO A 133 -16.90 -12.63 -15.31
N GLY A 134 -16.24 -13.65 -14.72
CA GLY A 134 -16.81 -14.98 -14.52
C GLY A 134 -16.87 -15.78 -15.82
N PRO A 135 -17.58 -16.93 -15.84
CA PRO A 135 -18.34 -17.52 -14.73
C PRO A 135 -17.49 -18.29 -13.70
N ASP A 136 -16.21 -18.56 -13.99
CA ASP A 136 -15.32 -19.23 -13.04
C ASP A 136 -14.80 -18.23 -11.99
N ILE A 137 -15.28 -18.36 -10.76
CA ILE A 137 -14.93 -17.48 -9.65
C ILE A 137 -13.45 -17.65 -9.26
N ALA A 138 -12.90 -18.85 -9.38
CA ALA A 138 -11.52 -19.11 -8.98
C ALA A 138 -10.51 -18.25 -9.76
N ARG A 139 -10.82 -17.94 -11.03
CA ARG A 139 -10.00 -17.10 -11.91
C ARG A 139 -9.82 -15.68 -11.39
N ALA A 140 -10.82 -15.12 -10.71
CA ALA A 140 -10.75 -13.77 -10.11
C ALA A 140 -9.59 -13.65 -9.12
N TYR A 141 -9.28 -14.75 -8.41
CA TYR A 141 -8.17 -14.84 -7.47
C TYR A 141 -6.83 -15.17 -8.16
N SER A 142 -6.83 -16.08 -9.13
CA SER A 142 -5.60 -16.70 -9.64
C SER A 142 -4.99 -16.01 -10.86
N ASP A 143 -5.80 -15.42 -11.75
CA ASP A 143 -5.31 -14.99 -13.07
C ASP A 143 -4.41 -13.75 -12.98
N HIS A 144 -4.65 -12.92 -11.97
CA HIS A 144 -3.83 -11.75 -11.69
C HIS A 144 -3.57 -11.65 -10.18
N PRO A 145 -2.54 -12.37 -9.67
CA PRO A 145 -2.21 -12.34 -8.26
C PRO A 145 -1.61 -10.98 -7.89
N VAL A 146 -1.80 -10.57 -6.64
CA VAL A 146 -1.18 -9.35 -6.08
C VAL A 146 0.34 -9.48 -6.20
N GLN A 147 0.95 -8.55 -6.93
CA GLN A 147 2.40 -8.48 -7.09
C GLN A 147 3.03 -7.80 -5.87
N ALA A 148 4.14 -8.36 -5.38
CA ALA A 148 4.88 -7.79 -4.26
C ALA A 148 5.86 -6.68 -4.69
N GLU A 149 6.32 -6.71 -5.94
CA GLU A 149 7.33 -5.81 -6.49
C GLU A 149 6.74 -4.89 -7.56
N LEU A 150 7.35 -3.71 -7.74
CA LEU A 150 6.99 -2.79 -8.84
C LEU A 150 7.20 -3.46 -10.20
N LYS A 151 6.35 -3.11 -11.17
CA LYS A 151 6.43 -3.71 -12.51
C LYS A 151 7.76 -3.35 -13.19
N PRO A 152 8.58 -4.34 -13.57
CA PRO A 152 9.81 -4.09 -14.32
C PRO A 152 9.54 -3.29 -15.58
N ARG A 153 10.29 -2.19 -15.77
CA ARG A 153 10.16 -1.30 -16.93
C ARG A 153 8.76 -0.68 -17.10
N GLY A 154 7.89 -0.75 -16.08
CA GLY A 154 6.59 -0.10 -16.06
C GLY A 154 6.65 1.38 -15.70
N LYS A 155 5.49 1.98 -15.47
CA LYS A 155 5.34 3.34 -14.92
C LYS A 155 4.86 3.28 -13.48
N SER A 156 5.64 3.86 -12.57
CA SER A 156 5.27 3.93 -11.15
C SER A 156 5.06 5.37 -10.71
N TRP A 157 3.98 5.61 -9.96
CA TRP A 157 3.63 6.92 -9.40
C TRP A 157 3.66 6.89 -7.87
N PHE A 158 4.53 7.71 -7.27
CA PHE A 158 4.65 7.90 -5.83
C PHE A 158 3.97 9.21 -5.39
N ILE A 159 2.86 9.09 -4.67
CA ILE A 159 2.09 10.23 -4.15
C ILE A 159 2.56 10.54 -2.73
N GLY A 160 3.06 11.75 -2.48
CA GLY A 160 3.70 12.10 -1.21
C GLY A 160 5.21 11.81 -1.20
N ALA A 161 5.84 11.74 -2.37
CA ALA A 161 7.25 11.37 -2.56
C ALA A 161 8.24 12.27 -1.81
N GLY A 162 7.88 13.53 -1.54
CA GLY A 162 8.76 14.48 -0.83
C GLY A 162 8.91 14.25 0.68
N GLY A 163 8.09 13.38 1.29
CA GLY A 163 8.24 13.01 2.70
C GLY A 163 9.28 11.90 2.93
N PRO A 164 9.69 11.62 4.18
CA PRO A 164 10.71 10.62 4.47
C PRO A 164 10.38 9.22 3.92
N MET A 165 9.13 8.77 4.07
CA MET A 165 8.69 7.49 3.49
C MET A 165 8.66 7.54 1.96
N GLY A 166 8.20 8.67 1.40
CA GLY A 166 8.30 8.99 -0.03
C GLY A 166 9.68 8.73 -0.60
N GLN A 167 10.68 9.37 -0.01
CA GLN A 167 12.08 9.27 -0.45
C GLN A 167 12.63 7.85 -0.32
N MET A 168 12.29 7.13 0.75
CA MET A 168 12.72 5.73 0.93
C MET A 168 12.12 4.81 -0.15
N HIS A 169 10.83 4.97 -0.47
CA HIS A 169 10.17 4.19 -1.53
C HIS A 169 10.76 4.50 -2.91
N VAL A 170 11.00 5.78 -3.21
CA VAL A 170 11.62 6.21 -4.47
C VAL A 170 13.07 5.70 -4.58
N GLN A 171 13.86 5.79 -3.52
CA GLN A 171 15.21 5.22 -3.46
C GLN A 171 15.19 3.73 -3.76
N ARG A 172 14.29 2.98 -3.10
CA ARG A 172 14.15 1.54 -3.34
C ARG A 172 13.78 1.25 -4.79
N ALA A 173 12.80 1.97 -5.34
CA ALA A 173 12.35 1.80 -6.73
C ALA A 173 13.48 2.05 -7.73
N ILE A 174 14.26 3.11 -7.53
CA ILE A 174 15.43 3.42 -8.35
C ILE A 174 16.48 2.33 -8.24
N ARG A 175 16.59 1.61 -7.12
CA ARG A 175 17.64 0.59 -6.83
C ARG A 175 17.25 -0.85 -7.10
N LEU A 176 16.00 -1.14 -7.45
CA LEU A 176 15.58 -2.48 -7.87
C LEU A 176 16.47 -3.04 -8.97
N ALA A 177 16.73 -4.35 -8.98
CA ALA A 177 17.49 -4.98 -10.07
C ALA A 177 16.87 -4.69 -11.44
N GLN A 178 15.53 -4.70 -11.51
CA GLN A 178 14.75 -4.29 -12.68
C GLN A 178 13.82 -3.13 -12.29
N PRO A 179 14.27 -1.87 -12.41
CA PRO A 179 13.47 -0.72 -12.00
C PRO A 179 12.33 -0.42 -13.00
N PRO A 180 11.33 0.37 -12.59
CA PRO A 180 10.38 1.00 -13.51
C PRO A 180 11.12 1.83 -14.57
N ALA A 181 10.54 1.96 -15.76
CA ALA A 181 11.09 2.81 -16.82
C ALA A 181 10.77 4.30 -16.56
N THR A 182 9.63 4.58 -15.94
CA THR A 182 9.22 5.94 -15.57
C THR A 182 8.82 5.96 -14.09
N ILE A 183 9.32 6.95 -13.37
CA ILE A 183 8.97 7.23 -11.98
C ILE A 183 8.43 8.65 -11.90
N LEU A 184 7.15 8.77 -11.57
CA LEU A 184 6.50 10.05 -11.24
C LEU A 184 6.47 10.22 -9.72
N CYS A 185 6.98 11.35 -9.24
CA CYS A 185 6.99 11.74 -7.84
C CYS A 185 6.14 12.99 -7.65
N THR A 186 5.05 12.90 -6.89
CA THR A 186 4.21 14.06 -6.57
C THR A 186 4.24 14.40 -5.08
N ALA A 187 4.14 15.68 -4.77
CA ALA A 187 4.02 16.19 -3.40
C ALA A 187 3.28 17.53 -3.39
N ARG A 188 2.82 17.94 -2.20
CA ARG A 188 2.02 19.16 -2.04
C ARG A 188 2.73 20.43 -2.52
N THR A 189 4.05 20.51 -2.35
CA THR A 189 4.84 21.71 -2.68
C THR A 189 6.15 21.32 -3.36
N SER A 190 6.61 22.18 -4.27
CA SER A 190 7.85 22.02 -5.02
C SER A 190 9.10 21.87 -4.14
N HIS A 191 9.21 22.64 -3.06
CA HIS A 191 10.35 22.57 -2.12
C HIS A 191 10.61 21.16 -1.57
N ARG A 192 9.55 20.37 -1.31
CA ARG A 192 9.72 18.99 -0.82
C ARG A 192 10.25 18.04 -1.90
N LEU A 193 9.99 18.34 -3.17
CA LEU A 193 10.48 17.55 -4.30
C LEU A 193 11.91 17.95 -4.69
N GLN A 194 12.32 19.20 -4.47
CA GLN A 194 13.67 19.63 -4.77
C GLN A 194 14.74 18.76 -4.07
N ALA A 195 14.56 18.49 -2.77
CA ALA A 195 15.48 17.62 -2.02
C ALA A 195 15.52 16.19 -2.58
N LEU A 196 14.40 15.69 -3.11
CA LEU A 196 14.31 14.39 -3.76
C LEU A 196 15.07 14.42 -5.11
N GLU A 197 14.86 15.45 -5.94
CA GLU A 197 15.55 15.61 -7.22
C GLU A 197 17.07 15.71 -7.04
N GLU A 198 17.53 16.56 -6.13
CA GLU A 198 18.96 16.74 -5.82
C GLU A 198 19.62 15.44 -5.29
N SER A 199 18.84 14.57 -4.66
CA SER A 199 19.34 13.31 -4.09
C SER A 199 19.31 12.16 -5.09
N PHE A 200 18.31 12.10 -5.98
CA PHE A 200 18.01 10.86 -6.72
C PHE A 200 17.97 11.02 -8.24
N ALA A 201 17.86 12.24 -8.80
CA ALA A 201 17.66 12.41 -10.24
C ALA A 201 18.86 11.91 -11.08
N GLU A 202 20.09 12.11 -10.61
CA GLU A 202 21.28 11.61 -11.31
C GLU A 202 21.38 10.08 -11.27
N GLU A 203 21.10 9.48 -10.11
CA GLU A 203 21.05 8.02 -9.95
C GLU A 203 19.96 7.40 -10.82
N ALA A 204 18.77 8.02 -10.89
CA ALA A 204 17.70 7.55 -11.77
C ALA A 204 18.10 7.64 -13.26
N ARG A 205 18.72 8.76 -13.67
CA ARG A 205 19.19 8.95 -15.05
C ARG A 205 20.27 7.95 -15.44
N SER A 206 21.24 7.67 -14.57
CA SER A 206 22.30 6.68 -14.85
C SER A 206 21.74 5.26 -15.00
N ARG A 207 20.55 5.01 -14.47
CA ARG A 207 19.80 3.75 -14.60
C ARG A 207 18.75 3.74 -15.73
N ASN A 208 18.74 4.76 -16.60
CA ASN A 208 17.79 4.90 -17.70
C ASN A 208 16.33 4.91 -17.23
N ILE A 209 16.07 5.62 -16.13
CA ILE A 209 14.73 5.87 -15.60
C ILE A 209 14.36 7.31 -15.96
N GLU A 210 13.18 7.49 -16.56
CA GLU A 210 12.54 8.78 -16.71
C GLU A 210 12.02 9.23 -15.34
N PHE A 211 12.75 10.13 -14.69
CA PHE A 211 12.47 10.58 -13.32
C PHE A 211 11.83 11.97 -13.35
N ILE A 212 10.57 12.05 -12.91
CA ILE A 212 9.75 13.26 -13.01
C ILE A 212 9.25 13.64 -11.62
N CYS A 213 9.55 14.87 -11.20
CA CYS A 213 8.92 15.47 -10.02
C CYS A 213 7.89 16.52 -10.43
N LEU A 214 6.71 16.46 -9.83
CA LEU A 214 5.60 17.34 -10.14
C LEU A 214 4.84 17.72 -8.87
N SER A 215 4.78 19.01 -8.56
CA SER A 215 4.09 19.50 -7.37
C SER A 215 2.64 19.86 -7.67
N LEU A 216 1.76 19.69 -6.67
CA LEU A 216 0.32 19.96 -6.82
C LEU A 216 -0.01 21.44 -7.03
N ASP A 217 0.93 22.34 -6.76
CA ASP A 217 0.81 23.79 -7.02
C ASP A 217 1.22 24.19 -8.45
N ASP A 218 1.66 23.25 -9.29
CA ASP A 218 1.86 23.46 -10.72
C ASP A 218 0.50 23.66 -11.42
N GLU A 219 0.31 24.78 -12.12
CA GLU A 219 -0.93 25.10 -12.84
C GLU A 219 -1.27 24.06 -13.92
N GLN A 220 -0.28 23.33 -14.43
CA GLN A 220 -0.42 22.28 -15.43
C GLN A 220 -0.39 20.88 -14.83
N TYR A 221 -0.48 20.74 -13.50
CA TYR A 221 -0.38 19.47 -12.80
C TYR A 221 -1.20 18.35 -13.46
N GLU A 222 -2.51 18.55 -13.60
CA GLU A 222 -3.43 17.55 -14.15
C GLU A 222 -3.08 17.17 -15.60
N ALA A 223 -2.81 18.19 -16.44
CA ALA A 223 -2.45 17.96 -17.85
C ALA A 223 -1.14 17.18 -17.98
N ARG A 224 -0.16 17.46 -17.12
CA ARG A 224 1.13 16.76 -17.09
C ARG A 224 0.99 15.34 -16.56
N VAL A 225 0.23 15.12 -15.49
CA VAL A 225 -0.07 13.77 -14.98
C VAL A 225 -0.72 12.93 -16.08
N ALA A 226 -1.75 13.46 -16.74
CA ALA A 226 -2.43 12.76 -17.82
C ALA A 226 -1.51 12.42 -19.01
N ALA A 227 -0.64 13.35 -19.41
CA ALA A 227 0.34 13.12 -20.46
C ALA A 227 1.34 12.02 -20.09
N ILE A 228 1.83 12.01 -18.85
CA ILE A 228 2.75 10.99 -18.34
C ILE A 228 2.06 9.62 -18.24
N ALA A 229 0.81 9.60 -17.75
CA ALA A 229 0.03 8.38 -17.59
C ALA A 229 -0.14 7.66 -18.93
N GLY A 230 -0.64 8.35 -19.97
CA GLY A 230 -0.99 7.71 -21.24
C GLY A 230 -2.02 6.60 -21.03
N GLU A 231 -1.61 5.33 -21.18
CA GLU A 231 -2.46 4.15 -20.90
C GLU A 231 -2.65 3.86 -19.40
N GLY A 232 -1.90 4.54 -18.54
CA GLY A 232 -1.98 4.45 -17.07
C GLY A 232 -0.66 4.13 -16.40
N PHE A 233 -0.68 4.07 -15.07
CA PHE A 233 0.42 3.61 -14.23
C PHE A 233 0.22 2.15 -13.87
N ASP A 234 1.31 1.39 -13.93
CA ASP A 234 1.35 0.00 -13.50
C ASP A 234 1.33 -0.11 -11.97
N ASP A 235 2.00 0.85 -11.31
CA ASP A 235 2.04 0.92 -9.85
C ASP A 235 1.73 2.34 -9.38
N ILE A 236 0.81 2.49 -8.42
CA ILE A 236 0.57 3.75 -7.72
C ILE A 236 0.80 3.51 -6.23
N ILE A 237 1.80 4.17 -5.66
CA ILE A 237 2.20 4.04 -4.26
C ILE A 237 1.78 5.30 -3.51
N VAL A 238 0.79 5.16 -2.64
CA VAL A 238 0.22 6.27 -1.88
C VAL A 238 0.92 6.38 -0.53
N LEU A 239 1.65 7.48 -0.33
CA LEU A 239 2.48 7.75 0.84
C LEU A 239 2.05 9.02 1.60
N ALA A 240 0.93 9.62 1.19
CA ALA A 240 0.32 10.78 1.83
C ALA A 240 -1.13 10.49 2.22
N PRO A 241 -1.59 10.86 3.44
CA PRO A 241 -2.96 10.67 3.90
C PRO A 241 -3.93 11.64 3.22
N SER A 242 -4.23 11.42 1.94
CA SER A 242 -5.19 12.24 1.18
C SER A 242 -6.18 11.35 0.45
N THR A 243 -7.44 11.41 0.88
CA THR A 243 -8.55 10.66 0.26
C THR A 243 -8.80 11.12 -1.17
N THR A 244 -8.74 12.44 -1.42
CA THR A 244 -8.85 13.03 -2.76
C THR A 244 -7.76 12.51 -3.69
N ALA A 245 -6.49 12.55 -3.27
CA ALA A 245 -5.38 12.07 -4.09
C ALA A 245 -5.50 10.57 -4.41
N ILE A 246 -6.03 9.76 -3.49
CA ILE A 246 -6.29 8.33 -3.73
C ILE A 246 -7.37 8.14 -4.79
N ALA A 247 -8.51 8.84 -4.64
CA ALA A 247 -9.62 8.74 -5.59
C ALA A 247 -9.20 9.17 -6.99
N ASP A 248 -8.53 10.32 -7.10
CA ASP A 248 -8.09 10.87 -8.39
C ASP A 248 -7.04 9.97 -9.05
N ALA A 249 -6.06 9.49 -8.28
CA ALA A 249 -5.01 8.63 -8.82
C ALA A 249 -5.51 7.25 -9.25
N ALA A 250 -6.57 6.72 -8.61
CA ALA A 250 -7.13 5.42 -8.97
C ALA A 250 -7.64 5.37 -10.42
N ALA A 251 -8.08 6.51 -10.96
CA ALA A 251 -8.51 6.62 -12.35
C ALA A 251 -7.37 6.41 -13.36
N TYR A 252 -6.11 6.60 -12.93
CA TYR A 252 -4.92 6.46 -13.76
C TYR A 252 -4.27 5.08 -13.71
N LEU A 253 -4.90 4.08 -13.08
CA LEU A 253 -4.37 2.71 -13.07
C LEU A 253 -4.50 2.06 -14.46
N ALA A 254 -3.39 1.46 -14.93
CA ALA A 254 -3.31 0.69 -16.16
C ALA A 254 -4.05 -0.65 -16.04
N LEU A 255 -4.15 -1.38 -17.16
CA LEU A 255 -4.57 -2.79 -17.16
C LEU A 255 -3.59 -3.63 -16.32
N GLY A 256 -4.11 -4.35 -15.33
CA GLY A 256 -3.33 -5.10 -14.35
C GLY A 256 -2.56 -4.21 -13.37
N GLY A 257 -2.94 -2.93 -13.26
CA GLY A 257 -2.28 -1.98 -12.38
C GLY A 257 -2.59 -2.22 -10.90
N LEU A 258 -1.69 -1.75 -10.04
CA LEU A 258 -1.77 -1.94 -8.59
C LEU A 258 -1.66 -0.59 -7.88
N MET A 259 -2.58 -0.33 -6.96
CA MET A 259 -2.49 0.77 -6.01
C MET A 259 -2.18 0.24 -4.62
N ASN A 260 -1.03 0.64 -4.06
CA ASN A 260 -0.63 0.34 -2.69
C ASN A 260 -0.86 1.55 -1.80
N VAL A 261 -1.76 1.42 -0.83
CA VAL A 261 -2.05 2.46 0.16
C VAL A 261 -1.19 2.25 1.40
N PHE A 262 -0.17 3.09 1.54
CA PHE A 262 0.74 3.16 2.67
C PHE A 262 0.76 4.59 3.25
N ALA A 263 -0.43 5.08 3.64
CA ALA A 263 -0.65 6.50 3.85
C ALA A 263 -1.05 6.89 5.30
N GLY A 264 -1.10 5.95 6.25
CA GLY A 264 -1.45 6.25 7.65
C GLY A 264 -2.90 6.71 7.87
N LEU A 265 -3.82 6.35 6.97
CA LEU A 265 -5.25 6.70 7.06
C LEU A 265 -5.96 5.84 8.10
N THR A 266 -6.70 6.46 9.02
CA THR A 266 -7.40 5.74 10.09
C THR A 266 -8.44 4.77 9.53
N ARG A 267 -8.66 3.63 10.20
CA ARG A 267 -9.79 2.73 9.90
C ARG A 267 -11.10 3.50 9.93
N GLY A 268 -12.00 3.23 8.98
CA GLY A 268 -13.23 4.00 8.76
C GLY A 268 -13.07 5.19 7.83
N THR A 269 -11.88 5.41 7.24
CA THR A 269 -11.69 6.46 6.24
C THR A 269 -12.21 5.97 4.89
N MET A 270 -13.36 6.50 4.48
CA MET A 270 -14.02 6.11 3.24
C MET A 270 -13.51 6.91 2.05
N VAL A 271 -13.27 6.24 0.93
CA VAL A 271 -12.88 6.84 -0.35
C VAL A 271 -13.82 6.34 -1.45
N PRO A 272 -14.41 7.23 -2.28
CA PRO A 272 -15.14 6.80 -3.47
C PRO A 272 -14.18 6.22 -4.51
N LEU A 273 -14.32 4.93 -4.81
CA LEU A 273 -13.54 4.25 -5.84
C LEU A 273 -14.46 3.58 -6.86
N ASP A 274 -14.14 3.70 -8.14
CA ASP A 274 -14.77 2.85 -9.16
C ASP A 274 -14.14 1.45 -9.10
N LEU A 275 -14.79 0.53 -8.39
CA LEU A 275 -14.33 -0.87 -8.31
C LEU A 275 -14.56 -1.67 -9.60
N SER A 276 -15.17 -1.08 -10.64
CA SER A 276 -15.31 -1.73 -11.94
C SER A 276 -13.97 -2.09 -12.55
N VAL A 277 -12.94 -1.30 -12.26
CA VAL A 277 -11.56 -1.55 -12.71
C VAL A 277 -10.99 -2.85 -12.16
N VAL A 278 -11.48 -3.34 -11.02
CA VAL A 278 -10.98 -4.58 -10.40
C VAL A 278 -11.31 -5.80 -11.27
N TYR A 279 -12.51 -5.86 -11.83
CA TYR A 279 -12.95 -6.99 -12.68
C TYR A 279 -12.82 -6.73 -14.19
N ARG A 280 -12.77 -5.47 -14.63
CA ARG A 280 -12.62 -5.12 -16.06
C ARG A 280 -11.19 -4.85 -16.49
N LYS A 281 -10.36 -4.35 -15.56
CA LYS A 281 -8.94 -4.04 -15.80
C LYS A 281 -8.01 -4.87 -14.93
N GLN A 282 -8.52 -5.85 -14.18
CA GLN A 282 -7.70 -6.68 -13.26
C GLN A 282 -6.88 -5.85 -12.26
N VAL A 283 -7.34 -4.65 -11.91
CA VAL A 283 -6.63 -3.77 -10.98
C VAL A 283 -6.68 -4.33 -9.56
N ARG A 284 -5.66 -4.02 -8.75
CA ARG A 284 -5.59 -4.37 -7.33
C ARG A 284 -5.45 -3.13 -6.46
N PHE A 285 -6.29 -3.03 -5.45
CA PHE A 285 -6.11 -2.10 -4.33
C PHE A 285 -5.60 -2.90 -3.13
N ILE A 286 -4.42 -2.54 -2.64
CA ILE A 286 -3.79 -3.21 -1.53
C ILE A 286 -3.27 -2.21 -0.52
N GLY A 287 -2.93 -2.70 0.65
CA GLY A 287 -2.25 -1.92 1.65
C GLY A 287 -1.43 -2.80 2.56
N HIS A 288 -0.37 -2.23 3.11
CA HIS A 288 0.54 -2.92 4.00
C HIS A 288 0.79 -2.09 5.22
N THR A 289 0.99 -2.76 6.35
CA THR A 289 1.39 -2.14 7.59
C THR A 289 2.30 -3.10 8.34
N ALA A 290 3.22 -2.53 9.13
CA ALA A 290 4.27 -3.24 9.85
C ALA A 290 5.19 -4.10 8.95
N SER A 291 6.13 -4.77 9.59
CA SER A 291 7.10 -5.70 8.98
C SER A 291 7.14 -6.95 9.85
N THR A 292 7.21 -8.10 9.21
CA THR A 292 7.51 -9.38 9.86
C THR A 292 8.98 -9.44 10.26
N ILE A 293 9.37 -10.44 11.07
CA ILE A 293 10.79 -10.64 11.40
C ILE A 293 11.58 -10.99 10.14
N GLU A 294 10.96 -11.73 9.24
CA GLU A 294 11.50 -12.10 7.93
C GLU A 294 11.75 -10.86 7.06
N ASP A 295 10.80 -9.91 7.04
CA ASP A 295 10.98 -8.63 6.33
C ASP A 295 12.15 -7.82 6.91
N LEU A 296 12.30 -7.80 8.24
CA LEU A 296 13.41 -7.10 8.91
C LEU A 296 14.76 -7.77 8.62
N ALA A 297 14.82 -9.10 8.64
CA ALA A 297 16.02 -9.87 8.30
C ALA A 297 16.42 -9.64 6.83
N GLN A 298 15.44 -9.60 5.91
CA GLN A 298 15.70 -9.28 4.52
C GLN A 298 16.25 -7.85 4.36
N MET A 299 15.65 -6.86 5.03
CA MET A 299 16.16 -5.48 5.01
C MET A 299 17.58 -5.35 5.55
N LEU A 300 17.92 -6.09 6.61
CA LEU A 300 19.28 -6.13 7.13
C LEU A 300 20.25 -6.68 6.08
N HIS A 301 19.94 -7.84 5.49
CA HIS A 301 20.76 -8.45 4.45
C HIS A 301 21.00 -7.52 3.25
N GLN A 302 19.95 -6.86 2.75
CA GLN A 302 20.07 -5.92 1.62
C GLN A 302 20.88 -4.67 1.97
N THR A 303 20.86 -4.25 3.24
CA THR A 303 21.68 -3.14 3.72
C THR A 303 23.15 -3.54 3.82
N GLU A 304 23.44 -4.72 4.39
CA GLU A 304 24.80 -5.26 4.50
C GLU A 304 25.43 -5.57 3.13
N ALA A 305 24.61 -6.00 2.16
CA ALA A 305 25.04 -6.21 0.77
C ALA A 305 25.20 -4.90 -0.03
N GLY A 306 24.83 -3.75 0.54
CA GLY A 306 24.90 -2.44 -0.12
C GLY A 306 23.82 -2.20 -1.20
N GLU A 307 22.84 -3.09 -1.33
CA GLU A 307 21.71 -2.95 -2.26
C GLU A 307 20.79 -1.79 -1.84
N LEU A 308 20.61 -1.60 -0.54
CA LEU A 308 19.84 -0.51 0.06
C LEU A 308 20.69 0.27 1.06
N SER A 309 20.40 1.56 1.22
CA SER A 309 21.13 2.43 2.15
C SER A 309 20.14 3.29 2.93
N PRO A 310 19.64 2.82 4.09
CA PRO A 310 18.69 3.57 4.91
C PRO A 310 19.29 4.89 5.42
N ASN A 311 20.62 4.97 5.55
CA ASN A 311 21.35 6.13 6.06
C ASN A 311 21.13 7.43 5.25
N ARG A 312 20.76 7.33 3.96
CA ARG A 312 20.46 8.51 3.13
C ARG A 312 19.25 9.30 3.62
N SER A 313 18.37 8.62 4.36
CA SER A 313 17.17 9.23 4.94
C SER A 313 17.49 10.08 6.17
N VAL A 314 18.63 9.90 6.84
CA VAL A 314 19.00 10.68 8.04
C VAL A 314 19.28 12.13 7.64
N LYS A 315 18.62 13.09 8.31
CA LYS A 315 18.77 14.53 8.05
C LYS A 315 19.10 15.35 9.29
N ALA A 316 18.81 14.83 10.49
CA ALA A 316 19.25 15.43 11.73
C ALA A 316 19.53 14.34 12.78
N ILE A 317 20.47 14.63 13.67
CA ILE A 317 20.84 13.77 14.79
C ILE A 317 20.74 14.55 16.11
N GLY A 318 20.51 13.87 17.22
CA GLY A 318 20.47 14.49 18.55
C GLY A 318 20.66 13.46 19.66
N SER A 319 20.95 13.94 20.88
CA SER A 319 20.95 13.07 22.06
C SER A 319 19.54 12.85 22.61
N LEU A 320 19.40 12.05 23.68
CA LEU A 320 18.11 11.85 24.34
C LEU A 320 17.44 13.17 24.77
N LYS A 321 18.20 14.20 25.15
CA LYS A 321 17.63 15.52 25.52
C LYS A 321 16.99 16.25 24.33
N ALA A 322 17.42 15.95 23.11
CA ALA A 322 16.84 16.50 21.89
C ALA A 322 15.55 15.78 21.47
N ALA A 323 15.13 14.70 22.14
CA ALA A 323 13.99 13.90 21.70
C ALA A 323 12.67 14.70 21.59
N ARG A 324 12.39 15.60 22.54
CA ARG A 324 11.19 16.45 22.49
C ARG A 324 11.22 17.38 21.28
N GLU A 325 12.35 18.01 21.04
CA GLU A 325 12.56 18.89 19.88
C GLU A 325 12.46 18.10 18.57
N GLY A 326 13.06 16.91 18.51
CA GLY A 326 12.98 16.00 17.38
C GLY A 326 11.53 15.59 17.05
N LEU A 327 10.73 15.27 18.06
CA LEU A 327 9.30 14.98 17.86
C LEU A 327 8.52 16.18 17.32
N MET A 328 8.79 17.38 17.84
CA MET A 328 8.19 18.62 17.31
C MET A 328 8.63 18.87 15.86
N ALA A 329 9.91 18.67 15.53
CA ALA A 329 10.44 18.82 14.19
C ALA A 329 9.80 17.84 13.18
N VAL A 330 9.49 16.61 13.60
CA VAL A 330 8.73 15.65 12.77
C VAL A 330 7.30 16.12 12.55
N ARG A 331 6.60 16.54 13.61
CA ARG A 331 5.23 17.08 13.51
C ARG A 331 5.16 18.27 12.57
N ASP A 332 6.12 19.18 12.68
CA ASP A 332 6.17 20.44 11.92
C ASP A 332 6.87 20.25 10.55
N ALA A 333 7.29 19.01 10.23
CA ALA A 333 7.97 18.61 9.00
C ALA A 333 9.17 19.51 8.64
N VAL A 334 9.98 19.85 9.66
CA VAL A 334 11.15 20.73 9.55
C VAL A 334 12.23 20.11 8.66
N TYR A 335 12.46 18.82 8.81
CA TYR A 335 13.47 18.10 8.04
C TYR A 335 12.83 17.25 6.95
N PRO A 336 13.43 17.19 5.74
CA PRO A 336 12.89 16.39 4.63
C PRO A 336 13.14 14.88 4.81
N GLY A 337 13.67 14.43 5.94
CA GLY A 337 14.01 13.03 6.19
C GLY A 337 13.82 12.64 7.66
N LYS A 338 14.62 11.67 8.12
CA LYS A 338 14.56 11.10 9.45
C LYS A 338 15.42 11.89 10.43
N VAL A 339 14.89 12.02 11.64
CA VAL A 339 15.62 12.46 12.83
C VAL A 339 16.05 11.21 13.60
N VAL A 340 17.34 11.09 13.90
CA VAL A 340 17.88 9.98 14.69
C VAL A 340 18.26 10.50 16.08
N ILE A 341 17.74 9.85 17.11
CA ILE A 341 18.09 10.14 18.50
C ILE A 341 19.02 9.04 18.99
N PHE A 342 20.22 9.43 19.42
CA PHE A 342 21.20 8.55 20.05
C PHE A 342 21.04 8.64 21.56
N PRO A 343 20.37 7.68 22.24
CA PRO A 343 20.12 7.79 23.66
C PRO A 343 21.38 7.63 24.53
N GLN A 344 22.40 6.95 24.02
CA GLN A 344 23.61 6.58 24.74
C GLN A 344 24.69 7.68 24.77
N VAL A 345 24.52 8.76 24.02
CA VAL A 345 25.54 9.81 23.92
C VAL A 345 25.31 10.95 24.93
N LYS A 346 26.38 11.71 25.20
CA LYS A 346 26.38 12.98 25.93
C LYS A 346 25.36 13.95 25.32
N ASP A 347 25.01 14.97 26.09
CA ASP A 347 24.09 16.02 25.65
C ASP A 347 24.52 16.63 24.31
N PHE A 348 23.65 16.53 23.31
CA PHE A 348 23.86 17.07 21.98
C PHE A 348 22.54 17.62 21.43
N PRO A 349 22.51 18.89 20.99
CA PRO A 349 21.29 19.49 20.47
C PRO A 349 20.87 18.84 19.16
N LEU A 350 19.57 18.94 18.82
CA LEU A 350 19.09 18.52 17.51
C LEU A 350 19.85 19.29 16.42
N THR A 351 20.60 18.56 15.60
CA THR A 351 21.53 19.15 14.65
C THR A 351 21.32 18.54 13.26
N PRO A 352 20.96 19.35 12.25
CA PRO A 352 20.96 18.93 10.85
C PRO A 352 22.35 18.49 10.40
N LEU A 353 22.43 17.50 9.51
CA LEU A 353 23.74 16.99 9.04
C LEU A 353 24.62 18.09 8.44
N ALA A 354 24.03 19.05 7.73
CA ALA A 354 24.75 20.18 7.13
C ALA A 354 25.40 21.13 8.15
N GLU A 355 24.91 21.17 9.39
CA GLU A 355 25.46 21.99 10.48
C GLU A 355 26.59 21.28 11.24
N LEU A 356 26.83 19.99 10.99
CA LEU A 356 27.93 19.26 11.62
C LEU A 356 29.28 19.85 11.23
N LYS A 357 29.39 20.51 10.07
CA LYS A 357 30.62 21.21 9.65
C LYS A 357 31.11 22.22 10.68
N ASP A 358 30.19 22.82 11.45
CA ASP A 358 30.47 23.85 12.44
C ASP A 358 30.53 23.26 13.86
N LYS A 359 29.69 22.24 14.15
CA LYS A 359 29.57 21.67 15.50
C LYS A 359 30.48 20.47 15.76
N LEU A 360 30.66 19.59 14.76
CA LEU A 360 31.49 18.37 14.83
C LEU A 360 32.20 18.16 13.48
N PRO A 361 33.25 18.97 13.16
CA PRO A 361 33.85 18.99 11.83
C PRO A 361 34.45 17.65 11.39
N SER A 362 34.97 16.85 12.32
CA SER A 362 35.52 15.51 12.01
C SER A 362 34.42 14.53 11.60
N VAL A 363 33.25 14.58 12.24
CA VAL A 363 32.05 13.80 11.84
C VAL A 363 31.58 14.25 10.45
N TYR A 364 31.49 15.57 10.21
CA TYR A 364 31.07 16.11 8.92
C TYR A 364 31.96 15.64 7.76
N ALA A 365 33.28 15.61 7.99
CA ALA A 365 34.25 15.13 6.99
C ALA A 365 34.07 13.65 6.61
N LYS A 366 33.34 12.87 7.42
CA LYS A 366 33.02 11.46 7.16
C LYS A 366 31.67 11.25 6.49
N LEU A 367 30.84 12.30 6.36
CA LEU A 367 29.60 12.22 5.59
C LEU A 367 29.91 11.99 4.12
N LYS A 368 29.12 11.14 3.47
CA LYS A 368 29.22 10.97 2.02
C LYS A 368 28.61 12.20 1.33
N ASP A 369 29.39 12.77 0.41
CA ASP A 369 29.08 14.01 -0.32
C ASP A 369 28.67 15.19 0.59
N GLY A 370 29.14 15.19 1.85
CA GLY A 370 28.78 16.19 2.86
C GLY A 370 27.31 16.19 3.29
N ARG A 371 26.53 15.16 2.96
CA ARG A 371 25.06 15.17 3.12
C ARG A 371 24.42 13.85 3.55
N GLU A 372 25.10 12.71 3.36
CA GLU A 372 24.57 11.38 3.71
C GLU A 372 25.31 10.82 4.93
N TRP A 373 24.55 10.29 5.88
CA TRP A 373 25.10 9.60 7.05
C TRP A 373 25.83 8.32 6.61
N THR A 374 26.92 7.98 7.28
CA THR A 374 27.79 6.84 6.96
C THR A 374 28.16 6.11 8.25
N VAL A 375 28.65 4.88 8.11
CA VAL A 375 29.15 4.11 9.26
C VAL A 375 30.33 4.83 9.90
N GLU A 376 31.23 5.38 9.09
CA GLU A 376 32.42 6.11 9.56
C GLU A 376 32.05 7.42 10.27
N ALA A 377 30.99 8.11 9.83
CA ALA A 377 30.48 9.29 10.54
C ALA A 377 29.85 8.91 11.88
N GLU A 378 29.14 7.78 11.94
CA GLU A 378 28.57 7.27 13.19
C GLU A 378 29.65 6.85 14.19
N GLU A 379 30.67 6.11 13.74
CA GLU A 379 31.81 5.72 14.58
C GLU A 379 32.53 6.93 15.17
N GLU A 380 32.84 7.94 14.35
CA GLU A 380 33.45 9.19 14.80
C GLU A 380 32.53 9.95 15.77
N PHE A 381 31.23 10.01 15.48
CA PHE A 381 30.25 10.66 16.36
C PHE A 381 30.20 9.96 17.73
N LEU A 382 30.14 8.63 17.76
CA LEU A 382 30.12 7.85 18.98
C LEU A 382 31.45 7.95 19.74
N ALA A 383 32.59 7.95 19.07
CA ALA A 383 33.90 8.13 19.70
C ALA A 383 34.01 9.45 20.47
N LEU A 384 33.45 10.53 19.94
CA LEU A 384 33.44 11.85 20.59
C LEU A 384 32.37 11.94 21.69
N MET A 385 31.21 11.35 21.45
CA MET A 385 29.99 11.66 22.20
C MET A 385 29.59 10.59 23.21
N LEU A 386 30.17 9.38 23.20
CA LEU A 386 29.95 8.42 24.27
C LEU A 386 30.50 8.96 25.61
N PRO A 387 29.78 8.77 26.73
CA PRO A 387 30.30 9.04 28.07
C PRO A 387 31.59 8.24 28.29
N GLU A 388 32.57 8.82 28.97
CA GLU A 388 33.71 8.04 29.46
C GLU A 388 33.19 7.01 30.47
N GLU A 389 33.62 5.74 30.35
CA GLU A 389 33.35 4.74 31.38
C GLU A 389 33.91 5.28 32.70
N LYS A 390 33.03 5.48 33.69
CA LYS A 390 33.49 5.66 35.06
C LYS A 390 34.11 4.32 35.48
N GLN A 391 35.44 4.26 35.46
CA GLN A 391 36.21 3.17 36.07
C GLN A 391 35.84 2.99 37.55
#